data_AF-A0A0F4PQP6-F1
#
_entry.id   AF-A0A0F4PQP6-F1
#
_cell.length_a   1.000
_cell.length_b   1.000
_cell.length_c   1.000
_cell.angle_alpha   90.00
_cell.angle_beta   90.00
_cell.angle_gamma   90.00
#
_symmetry.space_group_name_H-M   'P 1'
#
loop_
_entity.id
_entity.type
_entity.pdbx_description
1 polymer ?
#
loop_
_entity_poly.entity_id
_entity_poly.type
_entity_poly.pdbx_seq_one_letter_code
_entity_poly.pdbx_strand_id
1 'polypeptide(L)'
;MDLCITISGINWSLTKDVVSIVGTIGALTIGGLGLFTWSRQLRGTSEYEVAKKAILNTYEVQQALQSVRNPMLYLSKEEVEAGRRLEEEQRIYSERMTYLNEKWAELQMVRLEAKVIWGNEAQDSFNEIQQRIGDLRGAIWLHFWMKGAYAGPGATVDNSPERVRENDKTVYFTSEEDDFSQKIAESTAKVEKFFGSKVRTK
;
A
#
# COMPACT_ATOMS: atom_id res chain seq x y z
N MET A 1 -69.31 -14.78 -30.17
CA MET A 1 -69.83 -14.80 -28.79
C MET A 1 -69.22 -15.98 -28.00
N ASP A 2 -68.01 -16.45 -28.35
CA ASP A 2 -67.51 -17.74 -27.85
C ASP A 2 -66.33 -17.62 -26.87
N LEU A 3 -65.71 -16.45 -26.72
CA LEU A 3 -64.62 -16.28 -25.74
C LEU A 3 -65.12 -16.29 -24.29
N CYS A 4 -66.38 -15.91 -24.05
CA CYS A 4 -66.93 -15.85 -22.70
C CYS A 4 -67.29 -17.23 -22.13
N ILE A 5 -67.60 -18.21 -22.98
CA ILE A 5 -68.05 -19.55 -22.54
C ILE A 5 -66.85 -20.42 -22.15
N THR A 6 -65.70 -20.26 -22.80
CA THR A 6 -64.48 -21.02 -22.49
C THR A 6 -63.82 -20.57 -21.18
N ILE A 7 -63.97 -19.31 -20.78
CA ILE A 7 -63.43 -18.80 -19.51
C ILE A 7 -64.27 -19.29 -18.32
N SER A 8 -65.59 -19.44 -18.48
CA SER A 8 -66.49 -19.92 -17.41
C SER A 8 -66.33 -21.40 -17.05
N GLY A 9 -65.68 -22.23 -17.90
CA GLY A 9 -65.37 -23.63 -17.61
C GLY A 9 -64.05 -23.84 -16.85
N ILE A 10 -63.26 -22.78 -16.67
CA ILE A 10 -61.98 -22.83 -15.96
C ILE A 10 -62.24 -22.78 -14.46
N ASN A 11 -61.69 -23.74 -13.73
CA ASN A 11 -61.76 -23.74 -12.27
C ASN A 11 -60.86 -22.62 -11.73
N TRP A 12 -61.47 -21.47 -11.48
CA TRP A 12 -60.73 -20.23 -11.19
C TRP A 12 -59.99 -20.28 -9.85
N SER A 13 -60.52 -21.03 -8.87
CA SER A 13 -59.83 -21.21 -7.59
C SER A 13 -58.55 -22.02 -7.77
N LEU A 14 -58.63 -23.13 -8.52
CA LEU A 14 -57.51 -24.03 -8.75
C LEU A 14 -56.39 -23.35 -9.56
N THR A 15 -56.75 -22.53 -10.55
CA THR A 15 -55.77 -21.76 -11.32
C THR A 15 -55.11 -20.66 -10.48
N LYS A 16 -55.87 -19.98 -9.62
CA LYS A 16 -55.32 -18.98 -8.69
C LYS A 16 -54.31 -19.61 -7.73
N ASP A 17 -54.61 -20.79 -7.20
CA ASP A 17 -53.72 -21.50 -6.28
C ASP A 17 -52.42 -21.95 -6.97
N VAL A 18 -52.52 -22.50 -8.18
CA VAL A 18 -51.35 -22.88 -8.98
C VAL A 18 -50.48 -21.67 -9.32
N VAL A 19 -51.07 -20.57 -9.79
CA VAL A 19 -50.34 -19.33 -10.11
C VAL A 19 -49.71 -18.73 -8.84
N SER A 20 -50.39 -18.77 -7.71
CA SER A 20 -49.86 -18.30 -6.43
C SER A 20 -48.66 -19.12 -5.96
N ILE A 21 -48.73 -20.45 -6.07
CA ILE A 21 -47.63 -21.36 -5.70
C ILE A 21 -46.42 -21.10 -6.62
N VAL A 22 -46.62 -21.07 -7.94
CA VAL A 22 -45.55 -20.81 -8.90
C VAL A 22 -44.95 -19.42 -8.71
N GLY A 23 -45.80 -18.41 -8.50
CA GLY A 23 -45.37 -17.04 -8.22
C GLY A 23 -44.55 -16.93 -6.95
N THR A 24 -44.95 -17.63 -5.88
CA THR A 24 -44.23 -17.66 -4.60
C THR A 24 -42.87 -18.35 -4.76
N ILE A 25 -42.82 -19.51 -5.42
CA ILE A 25 -41.56 -20.23 -5.69
C ILE A 25 -40.63 -19.38 -6.55
N GLY A 26 -41.16 -18.73 -7.59
CA GLY A 26 -40.40 -17.82 -8.45
C GLY A 26 -39.84 -16.62 -7.69
N ALA A 27 -40.65 -15.99 -6.83
CA ALA A 27 -40.20 -14.88 -5.99
C ALA A 27 -39.09 -15.31 -5.01
N LEU A 28 -39.22 -16.48 -4.39
CA LEU A 28 -38.20 -17.02 -3.47
C LEU A 28 -36.89 -17.34 -4.19
N THR A 29 -36.95 -17.93 -5.40
CA THR A 29 -35.74 -18.24 -6.18
C THR A 29 -35.02 -16.99 -6.65
N ILE A 30 -35.74 -16.02 -7.22
CA ILE A 30 -35.15 -14.74 -7.66
C ILE A 30 -34.57 -13.98 -6.45
N GLY A 31 -35.31 -13.92 -5.34
CA GLY A 31 -34.83 -13.30 -4.10
C GLY A 31 -33.56 -13.95 -3.57
N GLY A 32 -33.50 -15.29 -3.55
CA GLY A 32 -32.31 -16.03 -3.13
C GLY A 32 -31.09 -15.80 -4.02
N LEU A 33 -31.27 -15.83 -5.35
CA LEU A 33 -30.20 -15.54 -6.32
C LEU A 33 -29.72 -14.08 -6.22
N GLY A 34 -30.65 -13.15 -5.98
CA GLY A 34 -30.35 -11.74 -5.75
C GLY A 34 -29.49 -11.54 -4.50
N LEU A 35 -29.88 -12.13 -3.37
CA LEU A 35 -29.12 -12.07 -2.12
C LEU A 35 -27.73 -12.71 -2.25
N PHE A 36 -27.62 -13.84 -2.94
CA PHE A 36 -26.34 -14.49 -3.20
C PHE A 36 -25.43 -13.63 -4.10
N THR A 37 -25.99 -13.03 -5.15
CA THR A 37 -25.24 -12.13 -6.03
C THR A 37 -24.78 -10.90 -5.26
N TRP A 38 -25.64 -10.34 -4.42
CA TRP A 38 -25.33 -9.17 -3.62
C TRP A 38 -24.22 -9.44 -2.59
N SER A 39 -24.28 -10.57 -1.88
CA SER A 39 -23.22 -10.94 -0.93
C SER A 39 -21.88 -11.14 -1.63
N ARG A 40 -21.87 -11.76 -2.82
CA ARG A 40 -20.67 -11.93 -3.65
C ARG A 40 -20.14 -10.59 -4.15
N GLN A 41 -21.01 -9.67 -4.54
CA GLN A 41 -20.62 -8.33 -4.98
C GLN A 41 -20.00 -7.52 -3.85
N LEU A 42 -20.59 -7.54 -2.64
CA LEU A 42 -20.03 -6.85 -1.47
C LEU A 42 -18.61 -7.33 -1.15
N ARG A 43 -18.40 -8.64 -1.17
CA ARG A 43 -17.07 -9.23 -0.99
C ARG A 43 -16.10 -8.80 -2.09
N GLY A 44 -16.51 -8.90 -3.36
CA GLY A 44 -15.69 -8.51 -4.49
C GLY A 44 -15.28 -7.04 -4.47
N THR A 45 -16.21 -6.13 -4.11
CA THR A 45 -15.91 -4.70 -3.95
C THR A 45 -14.89 -4.46 -2.84
N SER A 46 -15.07 -5.12 -1.68
CA SER A 46 -14.11 -4.98 -0.57
C SER A 46 -12.72 -5.48 -0.95
N GLU A 47 -12.64 -6.64 -1.64
CA GLU A 47 -11.39 -7.21 -2.10
C GLU A 47 -10.69 -6.29 -3.13
N TYR A 48 -11.45 -5.74 -4.08
CA TYR A 48 -10.93 -4.80 -5.07
C TYR A 48 -10.38 -3.52 -4.42
N GLU A 49 -11.11 -2.91 -3.49
CA GLU A 49 -10.70 -1.67 -2.82
C GLU A 49 -9.40 -1.86 -2.01
N VAL A 50 -9.28 -2.97 -1.27
CA VAL A 50 -8.04 -3.26 -0.52
C VAL A 50 -6.88 -3.49 -1.48
N ALA A 51 -7.07 -4.22 -2.58
CA ALA A 51 -6.03 -4.46 -3.57
C ALA A 51 -5.57 -3.16 -4.27
N LYS A 52 -6.51 -2.27 -4.60
CA LYS A 52 -6.21 -0.96 -5.18
C LYS A 52 -5.42 -0.09 -4.21
N LYS A 53 -5.84 -0.01 -2.94
CA LYS A 53 -5.13 0.72 -1.88
C LYS A 53 -3.74 0.16 -1.64
N ALA A 54 -3.58 -1.17 -1.67
CA ALA A 54 -2.29 -1.82 -1.47
C ALA A 54 -1.25 -1.35 -2.50
N ILE A 55 -1.65 -1.28 -3.77
CA ILE A 55 -0.79 -0.79 -4.86
C ILE A 55 -0.54 0.73 -4.70
N LEU A 56 -1.60 1.52 -4.51
CA LEU A 56 -1.46 2.98 -4.43
C LEU A 56 -0.56 3.41 -3.27
N ASN A 57 -0.84 2.94 -2.05
CA ASN A 57 -0.06 3.29 -0.87
C ASN A 57 1.39 2.78 -0.98
N THR A 58 1.62 1.69 -1.71
CA THR A 58 2.98 1.21 -2.01
C THR A 58 3.75 2.18 -2.90
N TYR A 59 3.11 2.74 -3.93
CA TYR A 59 3.71 3.80 -4.73
C TYR A 59 3.97 5.07 -3.92
N GLU A 60 3.09 5.44 -2.99
CA GLU A 60 3.32 6.57 -2.10
C GLU A 60 4.54 6.35 -1.20
N VAL A 61 4.71 5.15 -0.64
CA VAL A 61 5.90 4.79 0.14
C VAL A 61 7.16 4.80 -0.72
N GLN A 62 7.10 4.30 -1.97
CA GLN A 62 8.21 4.40 -2.91
C GLN A 62 8.62 5.86 -3.17
N GLN A 63 7.65 6.74 -3.43
CA GLN A 63 7.92 8.16 -3.64
C GLN A 63 8.49 8.82 -2.38
N ALA A 64 7.96 8.49 -1.20
CA ALA A 64 8.48 8.99 0.07
C ALA A 64 9.92 8.52 0.34
N LEU A 65 10.26 7.26 0.04
CA LEU A 65 11.63 6.74 0.11
C LEU A 65 12.58 7.55 -0.78
N GLN A 66 12.18 7.84 -2.02
CA GLN A 66 12.99 8.67 -2.92
C GLN A 66 13.11 10.11 -2.45
N SER A 67 12.04 10.68 -1.89
CA SER A 67 12.04 12.04 -1.35
C SER A 67 13.00 12.20 -0.16
N VAL A 68 13.05 11.22 0.75
CA VAL A 68 14.04 11.20 1.85
C VAL A 68 15.46 11.31 1.32
N ARG A 69 15.74 10.60 0.23
CA ARG A 69 17.05 10.48 -0.39
C ARG A 69 17.46 11.69 -1.25
N ASN A 70 16.65 12.74 -1.34
CA ASN A 70 16.99 13.91 -2.14
C ASN A 70 18.29 14.58 -1.62
N PRO A 71 19.38 14.66 -2.41
CA PRO A 71 20.64 15.22 -1.94
C PRO A 71 20.58 16.73 -1.65
N MET A 72 19.60 17.44 -2.21
CA MET A 72 19.46 18.87 -2.00
C MET A 72 18.88 19.17 -0.61
N LEU A 73 19.60 19.97 0.17
CA LEU A 73 19.20 20.42 1.50
C LEU A 73 19.18 21.95 1.55
N TYR A 74 18.06 22.50 1.99
CA TYR A 74 17.91 23.93 2.24
C TYR A 74 18.13 24.19 3.72
N LEU A 75 19.38 24.48 4.08
CA LEU A 75 19.77 24.75 5.47
C LEU A 75 19.40 26.18 5.85
N SER A 76 18.92 26.38 7.08
CA SER A 76 18.76 27.72 7.64
C SER A 76 20.11 28.44 7.74
N LYS A 77 20.18 29.66 7.20
CA LYS A 77 21.38 30.50 7.26
C LYS A 77 21.79 30.78 8.71
N GLU A 78 20.81 31.05 9.57
CA GLU A 78 21.01 31.36 10.99
C GLU A 78 21.65 30.19 11.74
N GLU A 79 21.15 28.97 11.50
CA GLU A 79 21.68 27.75 12.11
C GLU A 79 23.11 27.46 11.65
N VAL A 80 23.39 27.67 10.35
CA VAL A 80 24.73 27.48 9.78
C VAL A 80 25.72 28.50 10.34
N GLU A 81 25.35 29.78 10.42
CA GLU A 81 26.18 30.84 10.99
C GLU A 81 26.44 30.63 12.50
N ALA A 82 25.49 29.99 13.20
CA ALA A 82 25.64 29.62 14.60
C ALA A 82 26.40 28.30 14.83
N GLY A 83 26.95 27.69 13.76
CA GLY A 83 27.74 26.45 13.85
C GLY A 83 26.92 25.16 13.98
N ARG A 84 25.59 25.23 13.88
CA ARG A 84 24.66 24.10 14.06
C ARG A 84 24.26 23.42 12.74
N ARG A 85 25.18 23.38 11.79
CA ARG A 85 24.95 22.85 10.44
C ARG A 85 24.52 21.37 10.46
N LEU A 86 25.14 20.58 11.33
CA LEU A 86 24.92 19.13 11.38
C LEU A 86 23.57 18.80 11.99
N GLU A 87 23.20 19.52 13.04
CA GLU A 87 21.92 19.44 13.74
C GLU A 87 20.78 19.84 12.80
N GLU A 88 20.98 20.88 12.00
CA GLU A 88 20.00 21.30 10.99
C GLU A 88 19.83 20.25 9.88
N GLU A 89 20.92 19.63 9.41
CA GLU A 89 20.84 18.51 8.47
C GLU A 89 20.09 17.31 9.09
N GLN A 90 20.35 16.99 10.36
CA GLN A 90 19.61 15.95 11.09
C GLN A 90 18.13 16.27 11.22
N ARG A 91 17.76 17.53 11.49
CA ARG A 91 16.37 17.98 11.55
C ARG A 91 15.65 17.72 10.22
N ILE A 92 16.26 18.11 9.10
CA ILE A 92 15.68 17.90 7.76
C ILE A 92 15.48 16.41 7.46
N TYR A 93 16.47 15.57 7.75
CA TYR A 93 16.32 14.12 7.57
C TYR A 93 15.28 13.51 8.50
N SER A 94 15.15 14.00 9.74
CA SER A 94 14.12 13.59 10.69
C SER A 94 12.71 13.92 10.18
N GLU A 95 12.51 15.11 9.61
CA GLU A 95 11.24 15.52 9.00
C GLU A 95 10.88 14.66 7.81
N ARG A 96 11.85 14.42 6.91
CA ARG A 96 11.65 13.52 5.76
C ARG A 96 11.31 12.10 6.19
N MET A 97 12.00 11.57 7.21
CA MET A 97 11.71 10.25 7.76
C MET A 97 10.35 10.19 8.44
N THR A 98 9.91 11.26 9.09
CA THR A 98 8.55 11.36 9.66
C THR A 98 7.50 11.19 8.56
N TYR A 99 7.63 11.93 7.47
CA TYR A 99 6.74 11.79 6.31
C TYR A 99 6.73 10.35 5.74
N LEU A 100 7.91 9.73 5.59
CA LEU A 100 7.99 8.32 5.17
C LEU A 100 7.30 7.38 6.17
N ASN A 101 7.47 7.59 7.48
CA ASN A 101 6.85 6.75 8.50
C ASN A 101 5.31 6.90 8.49
N GLU A 102 4.77 8.08 8.20
CA GLU A 102 3.33 8.30 8.02
C GLU A 102 2.79 7.48 6.84
N LYS A 103 3.46 7.55 5.68
CA LYS A 103 3.10 6.74 4.50
C LYS A 103 3.23 5.25 4.75
N TRP A 104 4.26 4.85 5.50
CA TRP A 104 4.40 3.46 5.92
C TRP A 104 3.26 3.02 6.85
N ALA A 105 2.83 3.86 7.80
CA ALA A 105 1.72 3.55 8.69
C ALA A 105 0.40 3.37 7.93
N GLU A 106 0.13 4.23 6.95
CA GLU A 106 -1.01 4.08 6.03
C GLU A 106 -0.95 2.75 5.28
N LEU A 107 0.22 2.36 4.78
CA LEU A 107 0.43 1.07 4.11
C LEU A 107 0.31 -0.11 5.09
N GLN A 108 0.72 0.04 6.35
CA GLN A 108 0.58 -1.02 7.36
C GLN A 108 -0.87 -1.37 7.65
N MET A 109 -1.77 -0.38 7.68
CA MET A 109 -3.19 -0.65 7.83
C MET A 109 -3.70 -1.52 6.69
N VAL A 110 -3.35 -1.17 5.44
CA VAL A 110 -3.72 -1.96 4.27
C VAL A 110 -3.09 -3.35 4.28
N ARG A 111 -1.83 -3.49 4.74
CA ARG A 111 -1.15 -4.78 4.91
C ARG A 111 -1.90 -5.70 5.87
N LEU A 112 -2.41 -5.17 6.99
CA LEU A 112 -3.20 -5.93 7.96
C LEU A 112 -4.56 -6.33 7.38
N GLU A 113 -5.25 -5.43 6.69
CA GLU A 113 -6.51 -5.75 5.99
C GLU A 113 -6.29 -6.84 4.93
N ALA A 114 -5.23 -6.71 4.12
CA ALA A 114 -4.88 -7.69 3.10
C ALA A 114 -4.58 -9.07 3.71
N LYS A 115 -3.94 -9.11 4.89
CA LYS A 115 -3.72 -10.37 5.62
C LYS A 115 -5.03 -11.05 6.02
N VAL A 116 -6.03 -10.28 6.44
CA VAL A 116 -7.35 -10.83 6.82
C VAL A 116 -8.02 -11.48 5.61
N ILE A 117 -7.88 -10.88 4.43
CA ILE A 117 -8.57 -11.34 3.21
C ILE A 117 -7.82 -12.50 2.53
N TRP A 118 -6.49 -12.39 2.35
CA TRP A 118 -5.68 -13.31 1.54
C TRP A 118 -4.57 -14.03 2.31
N GLY A 119 -4.47 -13.83 3.63
CA GLY A 119 -3.51 -14.53 4.48
C GLY A 119 -2.09 -13.98 4.42
N ASN A 120 -1.13 -14.80 4.87
CA ASN A 120 0.26 -14.38 5.04
C ASN A 120 0.95 -14.01 3.72
N GLU A 121 0.61 -14.67 2.61
CA GLU A 121 1.22 -14.36 1.30
C GLU A 121 1.04 -12.89 0.91
N ALA A 122 -0.14 -12.32 1.19
CA ALA A 122 -0.41 -10.91 0.96
C ALA A 122 0.41 -10.01 1.87
N GLN A 123 0.47 -10.34 3.17
CA GLN A 123 1.27 -9.60 4.15
C GLN A 123 2.77 -9.61 3.79
N ASP A 124 3.26 -10.76 3.33
CA ASP A 124 4.67 -11.00 3.10
C ASP A 124 5.17 -10.31 1.83
N SER A 125 4.27 -10.02 0.88
CA SER A 125 4.59 -9.21 -0.30
C SER A 125 5.14 -7.81 0.03
N PHE A 126 4.84 -7.27 1.23
CA PHE A 126 5.32 -5.96 1.70
C PHE A 126 6.63 -6.02 2.49
N ASN A 127 7.15 -7.21 2.83
CA ASN A 127 8.30 -7.35 3.73
C ASN A 127 9.55 -6.66 3.18
N GLU A 128 9.74 -6.67 1.86
CA GLU A 128 10.90 -6.06 1.24
C GLU A 128 10.86 -4.54 1.29
N ILE A 129 9.68 -3.93 1.17
CA ILE A 129 9.49 -2.48 1.37
C ILE A 129 9.89 -2.11 2.81
N GLN A 130 9.45 -2.90 3.79
CA GLN A 130 9.84 -2.70 5.19
C GLN A 130 11.37 -2.77 5.36
N GLN A 131 12.01 -3.72 4.67
CA GLN A 131 13.46 -3.85 4.66
C GLN A 131 14.13 -2.63 4.03
N ARG A 132 13.64 -2.12 2.88
CA ARG A 132 14.19 -0.90 2.25
C ARG A 132 14.12 0.31 3.17
N ILE A 133 13.02 0.47 3.92
CA ILE A 133 12.90 1.52 4.94
C ILE A 133 13.95 1.35 6.03
N GLY A 134 14.19 0.11 6.48
CA GLY A 134 15.22 -0.22 7.46
C GLY A 134 16.64 0.09 6.96
N ASP A 135 16.96 -0.31 5.73
CA ASP A 135 18.25 -0.07 5.09
C ASP A 135 18.53 1.43 4.97
N LEU A 136 17.55 2.22 4.52
CA LEU A 136 17.69 3.68 4.42
C LEU A 136 17.88 4.32 5.79
N ARG A 137 17.11 3.91 6.80
CA ARG A 137 17.27 4.40 8.17
C ARG A 137 18.67 4.11 8.72
N GLY A 138 19.18 2.90 8.48
CA GLY A 138 20.53 2.50 8.85
C GLY A 138 21.60 3.33 8.15
N ALA A 139 21.43 3.57 6.84
CA ALA A 139 22.37 4.37 6.05
C ALA A 139 22.39 5.84 6.47
N ILE A 140 21.23 6.44 6.79
CA ILE A 140 21.15 7.81 7.34
C ILE A 140 21.81 7.86 8.71
N TRP A 141 21.58 6.87 9.58
CA TRP A 141 22.25 6.81 10.87
C TRP A 141 23.78 6.75 10.69
N LEU A 142 24.26 5.89 9.79
CA LEU A 142 25.69 5.76 9.51
C LEU A 142 26.28 7.03 8.91
N HIS A 143 25.54 7.74 8.04
CA HIS A 143 25.93 9.04 7.49
C HIS A 143 26.24 10.05 8.58
N PHE A 144 25.35 10.18 9.57
CA PHE A 144 25.56 11.08 10.70
C PHE A 144 26.63 10.59 11.68
N TRP A 145 26.75 9.28 11.88
CA TRP A 145 27.86 8.70 12.63
C TRP A 145 29.22 9.08 12.02
N MET A 146 29.37 8.93 10.70
CA MET A 146 30.61 9.27 9.97
C MET A 146 30.94 10.78 10.02
N LYS A 147 29.91 11.62 10.21
CA LYS A 147 30.06 13.06 10.46
C LYS A 147 30.35 13.41 11.93
N GLY A 148 30.41 12.42 12.82
CA GLY A 148 30.70 12.59 14.23
C GLY A 148 29.48 12.97 15.09
N ALA A 149 28.26 12.97 14.55
CA ALA A 149 27.07 13.46 15.25
C ALA A 149 26.75 12.70 16.55
N TYR A 150 27.19 11.44 16.66
CA TYR A 150 26.96 10.57 17.80
C TYR A 150 28.26 10.10 18.46
N ALA A 151 29.41 10.62 18.02
CA ALA A 151 30.71 10.20 18.52
C ALA A 151 30.94 10.77 19.92
N GLY A 152 31.04 9.89 20.93
CA GLY A 152 31.42 10.27 22.28
C GLY A 152 32.92 10.61 22.40
N PRO A 153 33.35 11.15 23.56
CA PRO A 153 34.78 11.41 23.80
C PRO A 153 35.63 10.16 23.57
N GLY A 154 36.65 10.27 22.72
CA GLY A 154 37.58 9.18 22.40
C GLY A 154 37.07 8.18 21.34
N ALA A 155 35.88 8.37 20.77
CA ALA A 155 35.41 7.55 19.67
C ALA A 155 36.23 7.81 18.39
N THR A 156 36.67 6.73 17.74
CA THR A 156 37.28 6.81 16.40
C THR A 156 36.18 6.61 15.37
N VAL A 157 35.98 7.60 14.52
CA VAL A 157 35.00 7.56 13.43
C VAL A 157 35.73 7.21 12.14
N ASP A 158 35.38 6.07 11.55
CA ASP A 158 35.81 5.72 10.19
C ASP A 158 35.00 6.54 9.18
N ASN A 159 35.60 7.60 8.67
CA ASN A 159 35.05 8.47 7.65
C ASN A 159 35.86 8.39 6.33
N SER A 160 36.45 7.22 6.06
CA SER A 160 37.18 6.99 4.82
C SER A 160 36.34 7.36 3.59
N PRO A 161 36.92 8.00 2.56
CA PRO A 161 36.18 8.38 1.35
C PRO A 161 35.43 7.22 0.70
N GLU A 162 36.01 6.01 0.75
CA GLU A 162 35.41 4.79 0.22
C GLU A 162 34.13 4.41 0.97
N ARG A 163 34.16 4.48 2.31
CA ARG A 163 33.01 4.14 3.15
C ARG A 163 31.88 5.16 3.01
N VAL A 164 32.23 6.45 2.98
CA VAL A 164 31.27 7.53 2.73
C VAL A 164 30.59 7.31 1.38
N ARG A 165 31.37 7.12 0.31
CA ARG A 165 30.84 6.89 -1.03
C ARG A 165 29.95 5.65 -1.12
N GLU A 166 30.29 4.59 -0.40
CA GLU A 166 29.45 3.37 -0.39
C GLU A 166 28.11 3.61 0.31
N ASN A 167 28.11 4.29 1.45
CA ASN A 167 26.88 4.63 2.18
C ASN A 167 26.00 5.61 1.38
N ASP A 168 26.63 6.58 0.72
CA ASP A 168 25.97 7.61 -0.08
C ASP A 168 25.13 7.03 -1.23
N LYS A 169 25.48 5.84 -1.75
CA LYS A 169 24.64 5.13 -2.74
C LYS A 169 23.24 4.81 -2.21
N THR A 170 23.11 4.60 -0.91
CA THR A 170 21.81 4.35 -0.26
C THR A 170 21.15 5.66 0.17
N VAL A 171 21.92 6.58 0.77
CA VAL A 171 21.40 7.84 1.31
C VAL A 171 20.93 8.79 0.22
N TYR A 172 21.66 8.89 -0.89
CA TYR A 172 21.37 9.84 -1.94
C TYR A 172 20.72 9.19 -3.15
N PHE A 173 19.64 9.80 -3.60
CA PHE A 173 19.01 9.50 -4.88
C PHE A 173 19.82 10.19 -5.97
N THR A 174 20.28 9.40 -6.94
CA THR A 174 21.05 9.91 -8.08
C THR A 174 20.28 9.77 -9.39
N SER A 175 19.57 8.67 -9.57
CA SER A 175 18.68 8.42 -10.71
C SER A 175 17.75 7.26 -10.41
N GLU A 176 16.70 7.07 -11.21
CA GLU A 176 15.84 5.88 -11.09
C GLU A 176 16.60 4.57 -11.33
N GLU A 177 17.75 4.64 -12.00
CA GLU A 177 18.60 3.50 -12.34
C GLU A 177 19.65 3.18 -11.26
N ASP A 178 19.74 3.96 -10.17
CA ASP A 178 20.70 3.66 -9.11
C ASP A 178 20.34 2.37 -8.34
N ASP A 179 21.35 1.68 -7.84
CA ASP A 179 21.21 0.35 -7.22
C ASP A 179 20.12 0.30 -6.13
N PHE A 180 19.99 1.35 -5.31
CA PHE A 180 18.99 1.36 -4.25
C PHE A 180 17.60 1.73 -4.78
N SER A 181 17.52 2.63 -5.76
CA SER A 181 16.29 2.93 -6.50
C SER A 181 15.71 1.70 -7.18
N GLN A 182 16.55 0.88 -7.81
CA GLN A 182 16.14 -0.39 -8.41
C GLN A 182 15.61 -1.36 -7.35
N LYS A 183 16.29 -1.52 -6.21
CA LYS A 183 15.81 -2.36 -5.10
C LYS A 183 14.45 -1.89 -4.56
N ILE A 184 14.21 -0.58 -4.50
CA ILE A 184 12.89 -0.03 -4.13
C ILE A 184 11.85 -0.42 -5.19
N ALA A 185 12.14 -0.20 -6.49
CA ALA A 185 11.23 -0.52 -7.57
C ALA A 185 10.89 -2.02 -7.64
N GLU A 186 11.87 -2.90 -7.43
CA GLU A 186 11.66 -4.35 -7.34
C GLU A 186 10.76 -4.74 -6.16
N SER A 187 10.94 -4.09 -5.01
CA SER A 187 10.10 -4.29 -3.82
C SER A 187 8.64 -3.88 -4.10
N THR A 188 8.45 -2.74 -4.75
CA THR A 188 7.13 -2.25 -5.20
C THR A 188 6.50 -3.21 -6.21
N ALA A 189 7.28 -3.69 -7.19
CA ALA A 189 6.79 -4.60 -8.23
C ALA A 189 6.32 -5.94 -7.65
N LYS A 190 6.89 -6.41 -6.53
CA LYS A 190 6.41 -7.61 -5.83
C LYS A 190 5.00 -7.43 -5.28
N VAL A 191 4.72 -6.27 -4.68
CA VAL A 191 3.35 -5.92 -4.25
C VAL A 191 2.43 -5.81 -5.46
N GLU A 192 2.83 -5.08 -6.51
CA GLU A 192 2.01 -4.93 -7.72
C GLU A 192 1.72 -6.29 -8.37
N LYS A 193 2.68 -7.21 -8.41
CA LYS A 193 2.47 -8.55 -8.95
C LYS A 193 1.41 -9.32 -8.15
N PHE A 194 1.44 -9.25 -6.82
CA PHE A 194 0.48 -9.94 -5.98
C PHE A 194 -0.94 -9.35 -6.12
N PHE A 195 -1.09 -8.03 -6.05
CA PHE A 195 -2.39 -7.36 -6.04
C PHE A 195 -2.91 -7.02 -7.45
N GLY A 196 -2.05 -6.94 -8.46
CA GLY A 196 -2.42 -6.54 -9.82
C GLY A 196 -3.44 -7.47 -10.46
N SER A 197 -3.32 -8.78 -10.20
CA SER A 197 -4.31 -9.79 -10.62
C SER A 197 -5.70 -9.61 -9.99
N LYS A 198 -5.79 -8.84 -8.90
CA LYS A 198 -7.02 -8.58 -8.12
C LYS A 198 -7.65 -7.24 -8.46
N VAL A 199 -6.95 -6.39 -9.20
CA VAL A 199 -7.41 -5.06 -9.65
C VAL A 199 -7.66 -5.03 -11.16
N ARG A 200 -6.78 -5.65 -11.94
CA ARG A 200 -6.90 -5.71 -13.40
C ARG A 200 -7.62 -7.00 -13.78
N THR A 201 -8.87 -6.88 -14.24
CA THR A 201 -9.58 -7.99 -14.88
C THR A 201 -8.80 -8.39 -16.14
N LYS A 202 -8.50 -9.68 -16.30
CA LYS A 202 -8.05 -10.22 -17.60
C LYS A 202 -9.18 -10.19 -18.61
#